data_AF-A0A925QKJ5-F1
#
_entry.id   AF-A0A925QKJ5-F1
#
_cell.length_a   1.000
_cell.length_b   1.000
_cell.length_c   1.000
_cell.angle_alpha   90.00
_cell.angle_beta   90.00
_cell.angle_gamma   90.00
#
_symmetry.space_group_name_H-M   'P 1'
#
loop_
_entity.id
_entity.type
_entity.pdbx_description
1 polymer ?
#
loop_
_entity_poly.entity_id
_entity_poly.type
_entity_poly.pdbx_seq_one_letter_code
_entity_poly.pdbx_strand_id
1 'polypeptide(L)'
;MIDEKKKWSGRLKILGLDLSIILLSFIASVIIMILLVKLVFFETANHYDVAAFNLVGRYVSDRNTAIMEFFTLLGSHRFLVPANLLLIAYAIFIQKNTWLAIKVGAIGVSSLILMFSLKALFNRPRPETPLLYEVPGLSFPSGHAFMSFTFFGLLIYLTLKQVINPLLKYGLSLILFITIVFIGLSRIYLRVHYVTDVAAGFSLGMIWLVISLYSIQMIEKNKAKLPPVD
;
A
#
# COMPACT_ATOMS: atom_id res chain seq x y z
N MET A 1 -19.22 -6.76 -38.66
CA MET A 1 -18.71 -8.05 -38.09
C MET A 1 -17.18 -8.09 -37.89
N ILE A 2 -16.36 -7.53 -38.80
CA ILE A 2 -14.88 -7.50 -38.66
C ILE A 2 -14.41 -6.51 -37.57
N ASP A 3 -15.10 -5.38 -37.41
CA ASP A 3 -14.76 -4.31 -36.47
C ASP A 3 -14.98 -4.72 -34.99
N GLU A 4 -16.08 -5.46 -34.72
CA GLU A 4 -16.34 -6.00 -33.39
C GLU A 4 -15.31 -7.05 -32.96
N LYS A 5 -14.93 -7.98 -33.84
CA LYS A 5 -13.88 -8.99 -33.52
C LYS A 5 -12.54 -8.33 -33.19
N LYS A 6 -12.18 -7.24 -33.89
CA LYS A 6 -10.97 -6.45 -33.60
C LYS A 6 -11.06 -5.76 -32.23
N LYS A 7 -12.21 -5.15 -31.91
CA LYS A 7 -12.51 -4.49 -30.63
C LYS A 7 -12.46 -5.46 -29.43
N TRP A 8 -13.01 -6.67 -29.59
CA TRP A 8 -12.95 -7.73 -28.57
C TRP A 8 -11.54 -8.28 -28.39
N SER A 9 -10.79 -8.48 -29.48
CA SER A 9 -9.39 -8.93 -29.40
C SER A 9 -8.48 -7.91 -28.70
N GLY A 10 -8.71 -6.61 -28.90
CA GLY A 10 -7.99 -5.53 -28.20
C GLY A 10 -8.31 -5.49 -26.71
N ARG A 11 -9.60 -5.62 -26.34
CA ARG A 11 -10.02 -5.66 -24.93
C ARG A 11 -9.49 -6.87 -24.18
N LEU A 12 -9.49 -8.06 -24.78
CA LEU A 12 -8.95 -9.28 -24.17
C LEU A 12 -7.43 -9.19 -23.97
N LYS A 13 -6.69 -8.58 -24.91
CA LYS A 13 -5.25 -8.35 -24.77
C LYS A 13 -4.93 -7.36 -23.63
N ILE A 14 -5.70 -6.28 -23.51
CA ILE A 14 -5.52 -5.28 -22.43
C ILE A 14 -5.83 -5.91 -21.07
N LEU A 15 -6.93 -6.66 -20.95
CA LEU A 15 -7.29 -7.37 -19.72
C LEU A 15 -6.24 -8.43 -19.32
N GLY A 16 -5.69 -9.15 -20.30
CA GLY A 16 -4.60 -10.09 -20.08
C GLY A 16 -3.32 -9.40 -19.60
N LEU A 17 -2.97 -8.26 -20.20
CA LEU A 17 -1.79 -7.47 -19.83
C LEU A 17 -1.90 -6.92 -18.41
N ASP A 18 -3.05 -6.35 -18.03
CA ASP A 18 -3.29 -5.83 -16.67
C ASP A 18 -3.15 -6.94 -15.62
N LEU A 19 -3.67 -8.14 -15.90
CA LEU A 19 -3.55 -9.29 -15.01
C LEU A 19 -2.11 -9.78 -14.91
N SER A 20 -1.38 -9.86 -16.03
CA SER A 20 0.04 -10.23 -16.04
C SER A 20 0.88 -9.25 -15.22
N ILE A 21 0.62 -7.94 -15.34
CA ILE A 21 1.33 -6.92 -14.54
C ILE A 21 1.07 -7.13 -13.05
N ILE A 22 -0.20 -7.30 -12.64
CA ILE A 22 -0.55 -7.53 -11.23
C ILE A 22 0.14 -8.80 -10.70
N LEU A 23 0.13 -9.88 -11.48
CA LEU A 23 0.75 -11.15 -11.08
C LEU A 23 2.27 -11.02 -10.96
N LEU A 24 2.92 -10.37 -11.93
CA LEU A 24 4.36 -10.13 -11.89
C LEU A 24 4.74 -9.24 -10.70
N SER A 25 3.99 -8.16 -10.45
CA SER A 25 4.20 -7.32 -9.28
C SER A 25 3.98 -8.06 -7.96
N PHE A 26 3.00 -8.97 -7.91
CA PHE A 26 2.76 -9.83 -6.74
C PHE A 26 3.94 -10.77 -6.50
N ILE A 27 4.37 -11.53 -7.52
CA ILE A 27 5.50 -12.46 -7.43
C ILE A 27 6.78 -11.73 -7.05
N ALA A 28 7.05 -10.60 -7.70
CA ALA A 28 8.20 -9.75 -7.38
C ALA A 28 8.17 -9.29 -5.92
N SER A 29 6.99 -8.87 -5.42
CA SER A 29 6.85 -8.45 -4.02
C SER A 29 7.09 -9.60 -3.03
N VAL A 30 6.64 -10.82 -3.35
CA VAL A 30 6.92 -12.00 -2.52
C VAL A 30 8.43 -12.29 -2.49
N ILE A 31 9.08 -12.29 -3.65
CA ILE A 31 10.53 -12.51 -3.76
C ILE A 31 11.28 -11.43 -2.98
N ILE A 32 10.96 -10.16 -3.18
CA ILE A 32 11.58 -9.03 -2.48
C ILE A 32 11.38 -9.17 -0.96
N MET A 33 10.18 -9.53 -0.51
CA MET A 33 9.91 -9.74 0.93
C MET A 33 10.82 -10.84 1.51
N ILE A 34 10.94 -11.98 0.84
CA ILE A 34 11.80 -13.09 1.29
C ILE A 34 13.26 -12.64 1.34
N LEU A 35 13.74 -11.95 0.31
CA LEU A 35 15.11 -11.44 0.25
C LEU A 35 15.38 -10.40 1.34
N LEU A 36 14.42 -9.52 1.64
CA LEU A 36 14.55 -8.52 2.70
C LEU A 36 14.57 -9.15 4.09
N VAL A 37 13.72 -10.15 4.35
CA VAL A 37 13.76 -10.91 5.63
C VAL A 37 15.12 -11.59 5.78
N LYS A 38 15.64 -12.22 4.72
CA LYS A 38 16.98 -12.82 4.73
C LYS A 38 18.05 -11.78 5.03
N LEU A 39 18.07 -10.67 4.28
CA LEU A 39 19.03 -9.59 4.41
C LEU A 39 19.02 -8.97 5.82
N VAL A 40 17.85 -8.74 6.39
CA VAL A 40 17.72 -8.01 7.66
C VAL A 40 18.04 -8.88 8.88
N PHE A 41 17.67 -10.16 8.86
CA PHE A 41 17.75 -11.01 10.05
C PHE A 41 18.85 -12.07 9.99
N PHE A 42 19.47 -12.30 8.83
CA PHE A 42 20.52 -13.32 8.67
C PHE A 42 21.85 -12.75 8.18
N GLU A 43 21.92 -11.49 7.72
CA GLU A 43 23.17 -10.83 7.36
C GLU A 43 23.58 -9.80 8.43
N THR A 44 24.85 -9.82 8.82
CA THR A 44 25.37 -9.07 9.97
C THR A 44 25.66 -7.59 9.68
N ALA A 45 25.76 -7.18 8.41
CA ALA A 45 26.08 -5.80 8.03
C ALA A 45 25.21 -5.32 6.85
N ASN A 46 24.08 -4.66 7.17
CA ASN A 46 23.21 -4.09 6.14
C ASN A 46 23.72 -2.73 5.64
N HIS A 47 24.67 -2.76 4.70
CA HIS A 47 25.25 -1.56 4.10
C HIS A 47 24.23 -0.69 3.34
N TYR A 48 23.11 -1.26 2.87
CA TYR A 48 22.08 -0.52 2.14
C TYR A 48 21.34 0.47 3.03
N ASP A 49 21.06 0.08 4.27
CA ASP A 49 20.39 0.95 5.26
C ASP A 49 21.25 2.16 5.60
N VAL A 50 22.55 1.95 5.82
CA VAL A 50 23.52 3.01 6.09
C VAL A 50 23.71 3.92 4.87
N ALA A 51 23.85 3.35 3.67
CA ALA A 51 23.99 4.11 2.44
C ALA A 51 22.78 5.01 2.17
N ALA A 52 21.56 4.51 2.43
CA ALA A 52 20.34 5.30 2.30
C ALA A 52 20.31 6.48 3.27
N PHE A 53 20.67 6.28 4.55
CA PHE A 53 20.73 7.40 5.50
C PHE A 53 21.81 8.42 5.14
N ASN A 54 22.97 8.00 4.66
CA ASN A 54 24.02 8.91 4.20
C ASN A 54 23.58 9.73 2.99
N LEU A 55 22.87 9.12 2.04
CA LEU A 55 22.32 9.82 0.88
C LEU A 55 21.28 10.86 1.30
N VAL A 56 20.30 10.44 2.10
CA VAL A 56 19.20 11.32 2.50
C VAL A 56 19.68 12.41 3.47
N GLY A 57 20.69 12.12 4.29
CA GLY A 57 21.33 13.08 5.19
C GLY A 57 21.82 14.35 4.50
N ARG A 58 22.21 14.28 3.22
CA ARG A 58 22.67 15.43 2.42
C ARG A 58 21.57 16.44 2.09
N TYR A 59 20.31 16.01 2.19
CA TYR A 59 19.14 16.82 1.84
C TYR A 59 18.38 17.29 3.08
N VAL A 60 18.89 17.03 4.29
CA VAL A 60 18.22 17.43 5.53
C VAL A 60 18.28 18.96 5.67
N SER A 61 17.11 19.58 5.72
CA SER A 61 16.91 21.02 5.96
C SER A 61 15.51 21.26 6.53
N ASP A 62 15.28 22.37 7.24
CA ASP A 62 13.97 22.66 7.85
C ASP A 62 12.82 22.61 6.85
N ARG A 63 13.02 23.17 5.65
CA ARG A 63 12.04 23.13 4.56
C ARG A 63 11.73 21.70 4.13
N ASN A 64 12.76 20.89 3.88
CA ASN A 64 12.55 19.51 3.43
C ASN A 64 11.95 18.65 4.54
N THR A 65 12.29 18.93 5.80
CA THR A 65 11.71 18.25 6.96
C THR A 65 10.23 18.53 7.06
N ALA A 66 9.78 19.78 6.93
CA ALA A 66 8.36 20.13 6.92
C ALA A 66 7.58 19.42 5.79
N ILE A 67 8.18 19.31 4.59
CA ILE A 67 7.59 18.56 3.47
C ILE A 67 7.46 17.07 3.81
N MET A 68 8.51 16.48 4.38
CA MET A 68 8.49 15.06 4.76
C MET A 68 7.54 14.78 5.93
N GLU A 69 7.37 15.72 6.85
CA GLU A 69 6.37 15.65 7.92
C GLU A 69 4.93 15.71 7.37
N PHE A 70 4.68 16.52 6.33
CA PHE A 70 3.39 16.50 5.65
C PHE A 70 3.10 15.12 5.05
N PHE A 71 4.05 14.53 4.31
CA PHE A 71 3.84 13.20 3.76
C PHE A 71 3.72 12.13 4.86
N THR A 72 4.53 12.21 5.92
CA THR A 72 4.38 11.22 6.99
C THR A 72 3.04 11.31 7.71
N LEU A 73 2.43 12.50 7.81
CA LEU A 73 1.10 12.67 8.36
C LEU A 73 0.07 11.86 7.56
N LEU A 74 0.14 11.87 6.23
CA LEU A 74 -0.75 11.10 5.35
C LEU A 74 -0.62 9.58 5.53
N GLY A 75 0.56 9.10 5.95
CA GLY A 75 0.80 7.69 6.29
C GLY A 75 0.48 7.33 7.74
N SER A 76 0.11 8.30 8.58
CA SER A 76 -0.10 8.10 10.01
C SER A 76 -1.50 7.58 10.32
N HIS A 77 -1.67 6.92 11.46
CA HIS A 77 -2.98 6.51 11.95
C HIS A 77 -3.93 7.71 12.15
N ARG A 78 -3.39 8.90 12.45
CA ARG A 78 -4.17 10.14 12.63
C ARG A 78 -4.89 10.56 11.34
N PHE A 79 -4.33 10.24 10.17
CA PHE A 79 -4.96 10.47 8.89
C PHE A 79 -5.72 9.24 8.39
N LEU A 80 -5.07 8.07 8.38
CA LEU A 80 -5.59 6.86 7.74
C LEU A 80 -6.85 6.31 8.41
N VAL A 81 -6.97 6.41 9.75
CA VAL A 81 -8.18 5.93 10.44
C VAL A 81 -9.40 6.78 10.08
N PRO A 82 -9.40 8.12 10.24
CA PRO A 82 -10.50 8.95 9.75
C PRO A 82 -10.76 8.79 8.26
N ALA A 83 -9.72 8.72 7.42
CA ALA A 83 -9.89 8.55 5.98
C ALA A 83 -10.59 7.24 5.60
N ASN A 84 -10.26 6.12 6.27
CA ASN A 84 -10.98 4.85 6.08
C ASN A 84 -12.43 4.95 6.54
N LEU A 85 -12.70 5.55 7.70
CA LEU A 85 -14.07 5.73 8.21
C LEU A 85 -14.92 6.60 7.29
N LEU A 86 -14.35 7.70 6.76
CA LEU A 86 -15.01 8.56 5.79
C LEU A 86 -15.29 7.82 4.48
N LEU A 87 -14.36 6.98 4.00
CA LEU A 87 -14.57 6.19 2.80
C LEU A 87 -15.66 5.11 3.00
N ILE A 88 -15.73 4.50 4.19
CA ILE A 88 -16.81 3.58 4.56
C ILE A 88 -18.15 4.32 4.63
N ALA A 89 -18.20 5.49 5.28
CA ALA A 89 -19.41 6.31 5.37
C ALA A 89 -19.88 6.74 3.98
N TYR A 90 -18.96 7.19 3.11
CA TYR A 90 -19.25 7.50 1.72
C TYR A 90 -19.83 6.28 0.97
N ALA A 91 -19.23 5.11 1.14
CA ALA A 91 -19.70 3.87 0.51
C ALA A 91 -21.13 3.52 0.93
N ILE A 92 -21.46 3.64 2.21
CA ILE A 92 -22.79 3.31 2.76
C ILE A 92 -23.82 4.39 2.44
N PHE A 93 -23.52 5.65 2.72
CA PHE A 93 -24.52 6.72 2.73
C PHE A 93 -24.70 7.38 1.37
N ILE A 94 -23.65 7.50 0.57
CA ILE A 94 -23.69 8.18 -0.74
C ILE A 94 -23.78 7.18 -1.87
N GLN A 95 -22.86 6.21 -1.93
CA GLN A 95 -22.83 5.21 -3.01
C GLN A 95 -23.86 4.08 -2.82
N LYS A 96 -24.41 3.92 -1.61
CA LYS A 96 -25.29 2.80 -1.24
C LYS A 96 -24.70 1.43 -1.60
N ASN A 97 -23.38 1.30 -1.50
CA ASN A 97 -22.62 0.12 -1.89
C ASN A 97 -21.98 -0.55 -0.66
N THR A 98 -22.73 -1.48 -0.06
CA THR A 98 -22.29 -2.22 1.14
C THR A 98 -21.03 -3.05 0.90
N TRP A 99 -20.85 -3.59 -0.31
CA TRP A 99 -19.64 -4.36 -0.64
C TRP A 99 -18.40 -3.49 -0.69
N LEU A 100 -18.51 -2.24 -1.14
CA LEU A 100 -17.41 -1.27 -1.06
C LEU A 100 -17.04 -0.99 0.40
N ALA A 101 -18.03 -0.79 1.27
CA ALA A 101 -17.81 -0.60 2.69
C ALA A 101 -17.10 -1.80 3.34
N ILE A 102 -17.55 -3.03 3.03
CA ILE A 102 -16.92 -4.27 3.48
C ILE A 102 -15.48 -4.37 2.96
N LYS A 103 -15.22 -4.04 1.68
CA LYS A 103 -13.86 -4.05 1.11
C LYS A 103 -12.92 -3.15 1.89
N VAL A 104 -13.32 -1.90 2.12
CA VAL A 104 -12.51 -0.90 2.84
C VAL A 104 -12.28 -1.34 4.28
N GLY A 105 -13.33 -1.71 5.00
CA GLY A 105 -13.25 -2.14 6.40
C GLY A 105 -12.40 -3.39 6.58
N ALA A 106 -12.64 -4.43 5.77
CA ALA A 106 -11.91 -5.69 5.86
C ALA A 106 -10.42 -5.53 5.54
N ILE A 107 -10.08 -4.77 4.49
CA ILE A 107 -8.68 -4.49 4.14
C ILE A 107 -8.01 -3.68 5.26
N GLY A 108 -8.66 -2.63 5.77
CA GLY A 108 -8.11 -1.78 6.82
C GLY A 108 -7.84 -2.54 8.12
N VAL A 109 -8.83 -3.27 8.64
CA VAL A 109 -8.71 -4.03 9.89
C VAL A 109 -7.69 -5.16 9.76
N SER A 110 -7.77 -5.94 8.68
CA SER A 110 -6.86 -7.06 8.47
C SER A 110 -5.40 -6.61 8.27
N SER A 111 -5.18 -5.46 7.63
CA SER A 111 -3.85 -4.84 7.52
C SER A 111 -3.31 -4.44 8.90
N LEU A 112 -4.14 -3.85 9.77
CA LEU A 112 -3.71 -3.50 11.13
C LEU A 112 -3.27 -4.73 11.92
N ILE A 113 -4.08 -5.80 11.90
CA ILE A 113 -3.76 -7.05 12.59
C ILE A 113 -2.44 -7.60 12.08
N LEU A 114 -2.28 -7.75 10.77
CA LEU A 114 -1.06 -8.28 10.17
C LEU A 114 0.17 -7.43 10.50
N MET A 115 0.04 -6.10 10.47
CA MET A 115 1.13 -5.19 10.80
C MET A 115 1.64 -5.42 12.22
N PHE A 116 0.74 -5.47 13.22
CA PHE A 116 1.13 -5.67 14.61
C PHE A 116 1.70 -7.07 14.84
N SER A 117 1.12 -8.10 14.23
CA SER A 117 1.64 -9.47 14.30
C SER A 117 3.06 -9.59 13.76
N LEU A 118 3.33 -9.03 12.57
CA LEU A 118 4.68 -9.09 11.98
C LEU A 118 5.69 -8.27 12.76
N LYS A 119 5.29 -7.11 13.31
CA LYS A 119 6.15 -6.33 14.20
C LYS A 119 6.55 -7.16 15.42
N ALA A 120 5.59 -7.77 16.11
CA ALA A 120 5.86 -8.62 17.26
C ALA A 120 6.75 -9.83 16.92
N LEU A 121 6.54 -10.42 15.74
CA LEU A 121 7.33 -11.57 15.26
C LEU A 121 8.79 -11.21 15.00
N PHE A 122 9.05 -10.10 14.30
CA PHE A 122 10.39 -9.73 13.86
C PHE A 122 11.18 -8.92 14.89
N ASN A 123 10.49 -8.17 15.75
CA ASN A 123 11.07 -7.44 16.88
C ASN A 123 12.32 -6.60 16.56
N ARG A 124 12.39 -6.02 15.35
CA ARG A 124 13.54 -5.23 14.92
C ARG A 124 13.56 -3.86 15.62
N PRO A 125 14.68 -3.43 16.22
CA PRO A 125 14.82 -2.10 16.80
C PRO A 125 14.84 -1.01 15.72
N ARG A 126 14.51 0.23 16.10
CA ARG A 126 14.55 1.41 15.21
C ARG A 126 15.97 1.98 15.09
N PRO A 127 16.23 2.85 14.10
CA PRO A 127 17.45 3.65 14.05
C PRO A 127 17.59 4.56 15.28
N GLU A 128 18.83 4.79 15.72
CA GLU A 128 19.14 5.46 16.99
C GLU A 128 19.05 7.00 16.93
N THR A 129 19.07 7.61 15.74
CA THR A 129 19.09 9.08 15.57
C THR A 129 17.87 9.61 14.82
N PRO A 130 16.64 9.43 15.35
CA PRO A 130 15.43 9.93 14.70
C PRO A 130 15.42 11.47 14.67
N LEU A 131 14.90 12.04 13.58
CA LEU A 131 14.63 13.49 13.47
C LEU A 131 13.27 13.88 14.04
N LEU A 132 12.50 12.90 14.51
CA LEU A 132 11.24 13.09 15.25
C LEU A 132 11.46 12.71 16.71
N TYR A 133 10.87 13.50 17.61
CA TYR A 133 10.89 13.23 19.05
C TYR A 133 10.12 11.94 19.37
N GLU A 134 10.68 11.10 20.25
CA GLU A 134 10.08 9.90 20.84
C GLU A 134 9.20 9.08 19.89
N VAL A 135 9.82 8.23 19.07
CA VAL A 135 9.09 7.30 18.19
C VAL A 135 9.18 5.86 18.75
N PRO A 136 8.34 5.49 19.74
CA PRO A 136 8.39 4.17 20.35
C PRO A 136 8.02 3.04 19.36
N GLY A 137 8.40 1.82 19.74
CA GLY A 137 8.00 0.59 19.08
C GLY A 137 8.92 0.12 17.95
N LEU A 138 8.49 -0.93 17.26
CA LEU A 138 9.33 -1.76 16.38
C LEU A 138 9.41 -1.22 14.95
N SER A 139 10.53 -1.50 14.27
CA SER A 139 10.85 -0.91 12.96
C SER A 139 10.33 -1.73 11.78
N PHE A 140 10.51 -3.06 11.80
CA PHE A 140 10.21 -3.93 10.66
C PHE A 140 8.86 -4.65 10.77
N PRO A 141 8.05 -4.69 9.69
CA PRO A 141 8.11 -3.82 8.52
C PRO A 141 7.60 -2.40 8.86
N SER A 142 7.86 -1.43 7.98
CA SER A 142 7.37 -0.06 8.16
C SER A 142 5.84 0.01 8.06
N GLY A 143 5.19 0.36 9.18
CA GLY A 143 3.73 0.47 9.24
C GLY A 143 3.16 1.60 8.38
N HIS A 144 3.85 2.75 8.27
CA HIS A 144 3.41 3.84 7.39
C HIS A 144 3.46 3.41 5.92
N ALA A 145 4.54 2.74 5.50
CA ALA A 145 4.66 2.22 4.13
C ALA A 145 3.58 1.17 3.84
N PHE A 146 3.38 0.20 4.73
CA PHE A 146 2.39 -0.85 4.55
C PHE A 146 0.95 -0.31 4.52
N MET A 147 0.54 0.46 5.54
CA MET A 147 -0.83 0.94 5.67
C MET A 147 -1.20 1.98 4.60
N SER A 148 -0.24 2.83 4.20
CA SER A 148 -0.47 3.75 3.08
C SER A 148 -0.61 3.00 1.76
N PHE A 149 0.21 1.97 1.52
CA PHE A 149 0.11 1.18 0.29
C PHE A 149 -1.24 0.48 0.19
N THR A 150 -1.73 -0.15 1.27
CA THR A 150 -3.04 -0.83 1.22
C THR A 150 -4.20 0.16 1.06
N PHE A 151 -4.16 1.32 1.72
CA PHE A 151 -5.22 2.32 1.61
C PHE A 151 -5.21 3.07 0.27
N PHE A 152 -4.10 3.73 -0.09
CA PHE A 152 -4.01 4.48 -1.34
C PHE A 152 -3.99 3.53 -2.55
N GLY A 153 -3.45 2.30 -2.41
CA GLY A 153 -3.55 1.27 -3.44
C GLY A 153 -4.99 0.81 -3.67
N LEU A 154 -5.81 0.72 -2.61
CA LEU A 154 -7.26 0.50 -2.77
C LEU A 154 -7.92 1.68 -3.51
N LEU A 155 -7.55 2.92 -3.20
CA LEU A 155 -8.05 4.10 -3.93
C LEU A 155 -7.64 4.08 -5.41
N ILE A 156 -6.40 3.67 -5.73
CA ILE A 156 -5.95 3.47 -7.12
C ILE A 156 -6.83 2.42 -7.80
N TYR A 157 -7.04 1.27 -7.16
CA TYR A 157 -7.91 0.21 -7.70
C TYR A 157 -9.34 0.71 -7.98
N LEU A 158 -9.93 1.48 -7.05
CA LEU A 158 -11.26 2.07 -7.23
C LEU A 158 -11.28 3.10 -8.36
N THR A 159 -10.27 3.98 -8.41
CA THR A 159 -10.09 4.98 -9.48
C THR A 159 -10.02 4.32 -10.85
N LEU A 160 -9.21 3.27 -10.99
CA LEU A 160 -9.04 2.54 -12.24
C LEU A 160 -10.32 1.83 -12.70
N LYS A 161 -11.22 1.47 -11.77
CA LYS A 161 -12.51 0.84 -12.07
C LYS A 161 -13.65 1.81 -12.33
N GLN A 162 -13.69 2.95 -11.65
CA GLN A 162 -14.86 3.84 -11.64
C GLN A 162 -14.69 5.10 -12.51
N VAL A 163 -13.46 5.58 -12.70
CA VAL A 163 -13.22 6.79 -13.49
C VAL A 163 -13.16 6.45 -14.97
N ILE A 164 -14.10 7.02 -15.75
CA ILE A 164 -14.24 6.77 -17.19
C ILE A 164 -13.20 7.56 -18.00
N ASN A 165 -12.93 8.82 -17.63
CA ASN A 165 -11.98 9.66 -18.35
C ASN A 165 -10.54 9.14 -18.16
N PRO A 166 -9.83 8.75 -19.24
CA PRO A 166 -8.52 8.11 -19.12
C PRO A 166 -7.45 9.04 -18.52
N LEU A 167 -7.46 10.34 -18.87
CA LEU A 167 -6.50 11.29 -18.35
C LEU A 167 -6.65 11.46 -16.83
N LEU A 168 -7.89 11.62 -16.35
CA LEU A 168 -8.17 11.70 -14.91
C LEU A 168 -7.86 10.37 -14.21
N LYS A 169 -8.26 9.25 -14.80
CA LYS A 169 -8.03 7.91 -14.25
C LYS A 169 -6.54 7.66 -14.00
N TYR A 170 -5.69 7.89 -15.00
CA TYR A 170 -4.25 7.66 -14.88
C TYR A 170 -3.56 8.76 -14.07
N GLY A 171 -3.98 10.02 -14.22
CA GLY A 171 -3.43 11.15 -13.45
C GLY A 171 -3.66 11.01 -11.95
N LEU A 172 -4.90 10.70 -11.51
CA LEU A 172 -5.21 10.46 -10.10
C LEU A 172 -4.48 9.24 -9.56
N SER A 173 -4.43 8.14 -10.33
CA SER A 173 -3.69 6.93 -9.92
C SER A 173 -2.21 7.22 -9.72
N LEU A 174 -1.60 8.03 -10.59
CA LEU A 174 -0.21 8.44 -10.49
C LEU A 174 0.03 9.31 -9.25
N ILE A 175 -0.84 10.28 -8.96
CA ILE A 175 -0.74 11.12 -7.76
C ILE A 175 -0.81 10.28 -6.48
N LEU A 176 -1.76 9.33 -6.42
CA LEU A 176 -1.90 8.40 -5.30
C LEU A 176 -0.64 7.52 -5.15
N PHE A 177 -0.10 7.01 -6.26
CA PHE A 177 1.12 6.20 -6.24
C PHE A 177 2.34 7.01 -5.75
N ILE A 178 2.51 8.24 -6.26
CA ILE A 178 3.55 9.16 -5.80
C ILE A 178 3.40 9.41 -4.30
N THR A 179 2.17 9.60 -3.81
CA THR A 179 1.90 9.79 -2.38
C THR A 179 2.40 8.60 -1.55
N ILE A 180 2.14 7.36 -1.97
CA ILE A 180 2.66 6.14 -1.30
C ILE A 180 4.19 6.17 -1.23
N VAL A 181 4.85 6.49 -2.35
CA VAL A 181 6.32 6.54 -2.42
C VAL A 181 6.89 7.60 -1.47
N PHE A 182 6.33 8.81 -1.50
CA PHE A 182 6.77 9.90 -0.62
C PHE A 182 6.49 9.63 0.87
N ILE A 183 5.39 8.93 1.20
CA ILE A 183 5.15 8.45 2.56
C ILE A 183 6.30 7.53 2.99
N GLY A 184 6.71 6.56 2.18
CA GLY A 184 7.84 5.70 2.49
C GLY A 184 9.16 6.46 2.63
N LEU A 185 9.47 7.33 1.66
CA LEU A 185 10.68 8.15 1.68
C LEU A 185 10.76 9.05 2.92
N SER A 186 9.63 9.62 3.36
CA SER A 186 9.58 10.42 4.59
C SER A 186 10.07 9.64 5.82
N ARG A 187 9.83 8.32 5.87
CA ARG A 187 10.23 7.48 7.02
C ARG A 187 11.74 7.25 7.07
N ILE A 188 12.37 7.17 5.91
CA ILE A 188 13.84 7.07 5.77
C ILE A 188 14.45 8.44 6.10
N TYR A 189 13.90 9.51 5.52
CA TYR A 189 14.35 10.89 5.76
C TYR A 189 14.31 11.26 7.24
N LEU A 190 13.21 10.97 7.91
CA LEU A 190 13.02 11.27 9.34
C LEU A 190 13.79 10.30 10.25
N ARG A 191 14.55 9.35 9.68
CA ARG A 191 15.39 8.36 10.39
C ARG A 191 14.64 7.52 11.41
N VAL A 192 13.39 7.19 11.10
CA VAL A 192 12.48 6.42 11.98
C VAL A 192 12.25 4.99 11.49
N HIS A 193 12.67 4.72 10.25
CA HIS A 193 12.70 3.40 9.62
C HIS A 193 13.90 3.30 8.69
N TYR A 194 14.41 2.08 8.56
CA TYR A 194 15.42 1.72 7.57
C TYR A 194 14.81 1.61 6.16
N VAL A 195 15.62 1.72 5.10
CA VAL A 195 15.12 1.56 3.71
C VAL A 195 14.56 0.16 3.50
N THR A 196 15.17 -0.86 4.12
CA THR A 196 14.67 -2.23 4.11
C THR A 196 13.31 -2.39 4.79
N ASP A 197 13.02 -1.65 5.87
CA ASP A 197 11.69 -1.67 6.52
C ASP A 197 10.62 -1.12 5.59
N VAL A 198 10.95 -0.06 4.84
CA VAL A 198 10.04 0.61 3.90
C VAL A 198 9.78 -0.26 2.68
N ALA A 199 10.84 -0.85 2.11
CA ALA A 199 10.72 -1.78 1.00
C ALA A 199 9.91 -3.03 1.38
N ALA A 200 10.08 -3.54 2.60
CA ALA A 200 9.27 -4.62 3.13
C ALA A 200 7.81 -4.19 3.31
N GLY A 201 7.57 -2.98 3.84
CA GLY A 201 6.22 -2.42 3.96
C GLY A 201 5.49 -2.30 2.63
N PHE A 202 6.15 -1.81 1.57
CA PHE A 202 5.57 -1.75 0.23
C PHE A 202 5.31 -3.13 -0.38
N SER A 203 6.26 -4.05 -0.24
CA SER A 203 6.12 -5.42 -0.73
C SER A 203 4.95 -6.13 -0.04
N LEU A 204 4.84 -5.99 1.29
CA LEU A 204 3.71 -6.50 2.06
C LEU A 204 2.39 -5.86 1.62
N GLY A 205 2.40 -4.55 1.39
CA GLY A 205 1.24 -3.80 0.92
C GLY A 205 0.68 -4.35 -0.39
N MET A 206 1.57 -4.59 -1.36
CA MET A 206 1.18 -5.18 -2.65
C MET A 206 0.63 -6.60 -2.48
N ILE A 207 1.34 -7.47 -1.74
CA ILE A 207 0.90 -8.85 -1.48
C ILE A 207 -0.48 -8.86 -0.82
N TRP A 208 -0.64 -8.09 0.26
CA TRP A 208 -1.85 -8.10 1.06
C TRP A 208 -3.04 -7.50 0.32
N LEU A 209 -2.83 -6.40 -0.41
CA LEU A 209 -3.89 -5.76 -1.19
C LEU A 209 -4.41 -6.69 -2.29
N VAL A 210 -3.52 -7.37 -3.02
CA VAL A 210 -3.91 -8.32 -4.08
C VAL A 210 -4.70 -9.49 -3.49
N ILE A 211 -4.20 -10.13 -2.42
CA ILE A 211 -4.88 -11.24 -1.75
C ILE A 211 -6.25 -10.82 -1.24
N SER A 212 -6.33 -9.66 -0.58
CA SER A 212 -7.58 -9.16 0.01
C SER A 212 -8.61 -8.83 -1.06
N LEU A 213 -8.20 -8.11 -2.13
CA LEU A 213 -9.09 -7.79 -3.24
C LEU A 213 -9.59 -9.04 -3.95
N TYR A 214 -8.73 -10.03 -4.18
CA TYR A 214 -9.12 -11.29 -4.79
C TYR A 214 -10.11 -12.06 -3.91
N SER A 215 -9.79 -12.22 -2.62
CA SER A 215 -10.62 -12.94 -1.65
C SER A 215 -12.02 -12.33 -1.55
N ILE A 216 -12.10 -11.00 -1.41
CA ILE A 216 -13.39 -10.32 -1.27
C ILE A 216 -14.20 -10.37 -2.57
N GLN A 217 -13.56 -10.25 -3.73
CA GLN A 217 -14.25 -10.41 -5.03
C GLN A 217 -14.82 -11.81 -5.22
N MET A 218 -14.11 -12.84 -4.77
CA MET A 218 -14.60 -14.22 -4.82
C MET A 218 -15.83 -14.41 -3.92
N ILE A 219 -15.80 -13.85 -2.71
CA ILE A 219 -16.93 -13.89 -1.78
C ILE A 219 -18.15 -13.13 -2.36
N GLU A 220 -17.94 -11.93 -2.91
CA GLU A 220 -18.99 -11.12 -3.54
C GLU A 220 -19.66 -11.85 -4.71
N LYS A 221 -18.85 -12.45 -5.61
CA LYS A 221 -19.37 -13.24 -6.74
C LYS A 221 -20.13 -14.48 -6.30
N ASN A 222 -19.65 -15.18 -5.27
CA ASN A 222 -20.31 -16.38 -4.77
C ASN A 222 -21.65 -16.04 -4.09
N LYS A 223 -21.74 -14.93 -3.35
CA LYS A 223 -23.02 -14.45 -2.81
C LYS A 223 -24.03 -14.09 -3.90
N ALA A 224 -23.57 -13.45 -4.98
CA ALA A 224 -24.44 -13.09 -6.11
C ALA A 224 -25.02 -14.31 -6.87
N LYS A 225 -24.47 -15.52 -6.66
CA LYS A 225 -24.97 -16.77 -7.26
C LYS A 225 -25.95 -17.54 -6.39
N LEU A 226 -26.10 -17.16 -5.11
CA LEU A 226 -27.07 -17.81 -4.24
C LEU A 226 -28.48 -17.31 -4.59
N PRO A 227 -29.50 -18.19 -4.59
CA PRO A 227 -30.89 -17.74 -4.70
C PRO A 227 -31.21 -16.75 -3.56
N PRO A 228 -32.12 -15.78 -3.78
CA PRO A 228 -32.58 -14.93 -2.70
C PRO A 228 -33.07 -15.81 -1.54
N VAL A 229 -32.60 -15.48 -0.34
CA VAL A 229 -33.10 -16.13 0.87
C VAL A 229 -34.40 -15.40 1.20
N ASP A 230 -35.52 -16.09 0.98
CA ASP A 230 -36.87 -15.64 1.34
C ASP A 230 -37.04 -15.46 2.86
#